data_AF-A0A0V0SZ91-F1
#
_entry.id   AF-A0A0V0SZ91-F1
#
_cell.length_a   1.000
_cell.length_b   1.000
_cell.length_c   1.000
_cell.angle_alpha   90.00
_cell.angle_beta   90.00
_cell.angle_gamma   90.00
#
_symmetry.space_group_name_H-M   'P 1'
#
loop_
_entity.id
_entity.type
_entity.pdbx_description
1 polymer ?
#
loop_
_entity_poly.entity_id
_entity_poly.type
_entity_poly.pdbx_seq_one_letter_code
_entity_poly.pdbx_strand_id
1 'polypeptide(L)'
;MVKKSNFNNDPFLKSFGVQIKAEPMNVSGRVLPPPREFCLQIVRTCRSTGIEMPDSPKFYEQARKNDTVEMVLKRIADKCDRDGIKCDLVFVALFSSEQYAQVKSCGDITFGLVTQCVLPKTISDVAIKKNYSTMLNIAMKINMKIGGINTKLLEDE
;
A
#
# COMPACT_ATOMS: atom_id res chain seq x y z
N MET A 1 -11.65 -21.92 27.83
CA MET A 1 -10.62 -22.97 27.61
C MET A 1 -9.51 -22.87 28.66
N VAL A 2 -8.77 -21.75 28.76
CA VAL A 2 -7.66 -21.57 29.72
C VAL A 2 -8.01 -21.80 31.20
N LYS A 3 -9.17 -21.29 31.69
CA LYS A 3 -9.61 -21.49 33.09
C LYS A 3 -9.94 -22.96 33.44
N LYS A 4 -10.26 -23.80 32.45
CA LYS A 4 -10.65 -25.21 32.70
C LYS A 4 -9.44 -26.16 32.71
N SER A 5 -8.30 -25.73 32.20
CA SER A 5 -7.15 -26.61 31.92
C SER A 5 -6.03 -26.56 32.96
N ASN A 6 -6.19 -25.79 34.04
CA ASN A 6 -5.26 -25.71 35.19
C ASN A 6 -3.75 -25.64 34.84
N PHE A 7 -3.38 -24.92 33.77
CA PHE A 7 -2.01 -24.87 33.26
C PHE A 7 -0.98 -24.34 34.28
N ASN A 8 -1.39 -23.50 35.23
CA ASN A 8 -0.49 -23.01 36.28
C ASN A 8 -0.09 -24.08 37.29
N ASN A 9 -0.74 -25.26 37.27
CA ASN A 9 -0.34 -26.43 38.05
C ASN A 9 0.39 -27.49 37.23
N ASP A 10 0.61 -27.26 35.93
CA ASP A 10 1.37 -28.18 35.09
C ASP A 10 2.85 -28.24 35.54
N PRO A 11 3.37 -29.43 35.90
CA PRO A 11 4.75 -29.59 36.38
C PRO A 11 5.80 -29.19 35.33
N PHE A 12 5.52 -29.39 34.05
CA PHE A 12 6.41 -29.02 32.96
C PHE A 12 6.45 -27.51 32.80
N LEU A 13 5.30 -26.81 32.80
CA LEU A 13 5.30 -25.35 32.70
C LEU A 13 6.01 -24.67 33.88
N LYS A 14 5.89 -25.25 35.09
CA LYS A 14 6.61 -24.78 36.28
C LYS A 14 8.13 -24.97 36.17
N SER A 15 8.62 -26.07 35.60
CA SER A 15 10.07 -26.29 35.46
C SER A 15 10.72 -25.29 34.50
N PHE A 16 9.96 -24.78 33.53
CA PHE A 16 10.37 -23.71 32.63
C PHE A 16 10.07 -22.29 33.15
N GLY A 17 9.53 -22.14 34.37
CA GLY A 17 9.20 -20.83 34.96
C GLY A 17 8.07 -20.08 34.24
N VAL A 18 7.27 -20.76 33.42
CA VAL A 18 6.19 -20.16 32.63
C VAL A 18 4.92 -20.05 33.47
N GLN A 19 4.32 -18.85 33.52
CA GLN A 19 3.05 -18.60 34.19
C GLN A 19 2.01 -18.11 33.20
N ILE A 20 0.83 -18.73 33.21
CA ILE A 20 -0.29 -18.34 32.35
C ILE A 20 -1.23 -17.41 33.13
N LYS A 21 -1.29 -16.15 32.71
CA LYS A 21 -2.30 -15.22 33.23
C LYS A 21 -3.65 -15.55 32.61
N ALA A 22 -4.67 -15.67 33.46
CA ALA A 22 -6.06 -15.89 33.02
C ALA A 22 -6.71 -14.61 32.47
N GLU A 23 -6.04 -13.47 32.63
CA GLU A 23 -6.46 -12.19 32.08
C GLU A 23 -6.01 -12.07 30.62
N PRO A 24 -6.91 -11.68 29.71
CA PRO A 24 -6.52 -11.42 28.34
C PRO A 24 -5.50 -10.28 28.28
N MET A 25 -4.52 -10.41 27.40
CA MET A 25 -3.58 -9.33 27.12
C MET A 25 -4.33 -8.17 26.47
N ASN A 26 -4.41 -7.03 27.16
CA ASN A 26 -4.93 -5.80 26.59
C ASN A 26 -3.85 -5.18 25.70
N VAL A 27 -4.10 -5.13 24.40
CA VAL A 27 -3.21 -4.51 23.42
C VAL A 27 -3.84 -3.22 22.92
N SER A 28 -3.15 -2.09 23.12
CA SER A 28 -3.55 -0.83 22.52
C SER A 28 -3.25 -0.85 21.02
N GLY A 29 -4.29 -0.97 20.21
CA GLY A 29 -4.21 -0.83 18.76
C GLY A 29 -4.58 0.59 18.30
N ARG A 30 -4.17 0.95 17.08
CA ARG A 30 -4.67 2.14 16.38
C ARG A 30 -5.35 1.71 15.08
N VAL A 31 -6.51 2.27 14.80
CA VAL A 31 -7.17 2.13 13.49
C VAL A 31 -6.60 3.20 12.57
N LEU A 32 -5.93 2.78 11.50
CA LEU A 32 -5.40 3.72 10.50
C LEU A 32 -6.48 4.08 9.48
N PRO A 33 -6.52 5.33 8.99
CA PRO A 33 -7.45 5.70 7.93
C PRO A 33 -7.15 4.88 6.67
N PRO A 34 -8.16 4.55 5.84
CA PRO A 34 -7.98 3.66 4.69
C PRO A 34 -6.82 4.04 3.75
N PRO A 35 -6.56 5.33 3.42
CA PRO A 35 -5.41 5.70 2.59
C PRO A 35 -4.05 5.36 3.24
N ARG A 36 -3.91 5.54 4.56
CA ARG A 36 -2.66 5.24 5.27
C ARG A 36 -2.43 3.75 5.38
N GLU A 37 -3.49 3.00 5.68
CA GLU A 37 -3.41 1.54 5.74
C GLU A 37 -3.12 0.94 4.36
N PHE A 38 -3.73 1.48 3.30
CA PHE A 38 -3.43 1.10 1.92
C PHE A 38 -1.94 1.26 1.62
N CYS A 39 -1.37 2.45 1.85
CA CYS A 39 0.05 2.70 1.61
C CYS A 39 0.94 1.73 2.39
N LEU A 40 0.66 1.51 3.67
CA LEU A 40 1.45 0.60 4.52
C LEU A 40 1.47 -0.83 3.96
N GLN A 41 0.32 -1.34 3.53
CA GLN A 41 0.22 -2.68 2.96
C GLN A 41 0.95 -2.79 1.63
N ILE A 42 0.80 -1.80 0.74
CA ILE A 42 1.53 -1.78 -0.53
C ILE A 42 3.04 -1.71 -0.31
N VAL A 43 3.53 -0.87 0.60
CA VAL A 43 4.97 -0.78 0.93
C VAL A 43 5.50 -2.14 1.42
N ARG A 44 4.77 -2.80 2.32
CA ARG A 44 5.15 -4.13 2.82
C ARG A 44 5.20 -5.16 1.71
N THR A 45 4.17 -5.22 0.87
CA THR A 45 4.13 -6.18 -0.24
C THR A 45 5.25 -5.91 -1.24
N CYS A 46 5.44 -4.65 -1.67
CA CYS A 46 6.51 -4.26 -2.58
C CYS A 46 7.89 -4.70 -2.04
N ARG A 47 8.18 -4.39 -0.77
CA ARG A 47 9.45 -4.80 -0.15
C ARG A 47 9.60 -6.32 -0.03
N SER A 48 8.52 -7.04 0.27
CA SER A 48 8.55 -8.51 0.31
C SER A 48 8.82 -9.15 -1.06
N THR A 49 8.54 -8.44 -2.15
CA THR A 49 8.83 -8.86 -3.52
C THR A 49 10.14 -8.25 -4.08
N GLY A 50 10.97 -7.63 -3.23
CA GLY A 50 12.26 -7.04 -3.62
C GLY A 50 12.17 -5.65 -4.27
N ILE A 51 11.01 -5.00 -4.25
CA ILE A 51 10.84 -3.64 -4.77
C ILE A 51 11.19 -2.63 -3.66
N GLU A 52 12.16 -1.76 -3.93
CA GLU A 52 12.51 -0.68 -3.02
C GLU A 52 11.41 0.39 -3.01
N MET A 53 10.85 0.65 -1.82
CA MET A 53 9.74 1.58 -1.65
C MET A 53 9.95 2.41 -0.37
N PRO A 54 9.67 3.72 -0.35
CA PRO A 54 9.73 4.53 0.87
C PRO A 54 8.64 4.14 1.87
N ASP A 55 8.85 4.43 3.16
CA ASP A 55 7.88 4.09 4.23
C ASP A 55 6.53 4.80 4.07
N SER A 56 6.53 5.99 3.47
CA SER A 56 5.33 6.80 3.24
C SER A 56 5.47 7.65 1.97
N PRO A 57 4.34 8.03 1.34
CA PRO A 57 4.33 9.06 0.31
C PRO A 57 4.93 10.37 0.82
N LYS A 58 5.58 11.13 -0.07
CA LYS A 58 6.15 12.45 0.26
C LYS A 58 5.06 13.47 0.59
N PHE A 59 3.94 13.43 -0.12
CA PHE A 59 2.77 14.25 0.15
C PHE A 59 1.49 13.55 -0.31
N TYR A 60 0.36 14.07 0.15
CA TYR A 60 -0.98 13.67 -0.27
C TYR A 60 -1.65 14.88 -0.93
N GLU A 61 -2.33 14.65 -2.07
CA GLU A 61 -3.11 15.67 -2.76
C GLU A 61 -4.56 15.20 -2.85
N GLN A 62 -5.50 16.00 -2.36
CA GLN A 62 -6.93 15.71 -2.41
C GLN A 62 -7.61 16.65 -3.40
N ALA A 63 -8.40 16.08 -4.31
CA ALA A 63 -9.23 16.85 -5.23
C ALA A 63 -10.29 17.65 -4.47
N ARG A 64 -10.47 18.90 -4.88
CA ARG A 64 -11.52 19.81 -4.42
C ARG A 64 -12.76 19.69 -5.32
N LYS A 65 -13.90 20.22 -4.87
CA LYS A 65 -15.20 20.10 -5.56
C LYS A 65 -15.18 20.50 -7.05
N ASN A 66 -14.38 21.50 -7.41
CA ASN A 66 -14.31 22.05 -8.77
C ASN A 66 -13.00 21.71 -9.49
N ASP A 67 -12.20 20.79 -8.96
CA ASP A 67 -10.94 20.40 -9.60
C ASP A 67 -11.21 19.46 -10.78
N THR A 68 -10.53 19.72 -11.89
CA THR A 68 -10.33 18.73 -12.95
C THR A 68 -9.15 17.82 -12.62
N VAL A 69 -9.06 16.67 -13.28
CA VAL A 69 -7.90 15.77 -13.18
C VAL A 69 -6.59 16.50 -13.50
N GLU A 70 -6.61 17.31 -14.56
CA GLU A 70 -5.45 18.09 -15.01
C GLU A 70 -4.99 19.07 -13.94
N MET A 71 -5.92 19.80 -13.30
CA MET A 71 -5.57 20.74 -12.23
C MET A 71 -4.89 20.04 -11.05
N VAL A 72 -5.34 18.85 -10.67
CA VAL A 72 -4.74 18.08 -9.57
C VAL A 72 -3.34 17.58 -9.95
N LEU A 73 -3.19 16.97 -11.12
CA LEU A 73 -1.89 16.45 -11.59
C LEU A 73 -0.87 17.56 -11.82
N LYS A 74 -1.30 18.71 -12.35
CA LYS A 74 -0.46 19.89 -12.46
C LYS A 74 0.07 20.35 -11.10
N ARG A 75 -0.78 20.41 -10.08
CA ARG A 75 -0.34 20.76 -8.72
C ARG A 75 0.67 19.77 -8.15
N ILE A 76 0.55 18.48 -8.49
CA ILE A 76 1.51 17.45 -8.10
C ILE A 76 2.84 17.68 -8.82
N ALA A 77 2.83 17.89 -10.14
CA ALA A 77 4.02 18.19 -10.94
C ALA A 77 4.74 19.45 -10.42
N ASP A 78 4.00 20.55 -10.24
CA ASP A 78 4.54 21.82 -9.74
C ASP A 78 5.17 21.66 -8.34
N LYS A 79 4.62 20.79 -7.48
CA LYS A 79 5.22 20.48 -6.17
C LYS A 79 6.53 19.71 -6.33
N CYS A 80 6.56 18.71 -7.19
CA CYS A 80 7.76 17.94 -7.46
C CYS A 80 8.89 18.82 -7.99
N ASP A 81 8.58 19.71 -8.93
CA ASP A 81 9.56 20.63 -9.53
C ASP A 81 10.08 21.65 -8.51
N ARG A 82 9.18 22.29 -7.74
CA ARG A 82 9.57 23.29 -6.73
C ARG A 82 10.45 22.70 -5.63
N ASP A 83 10.16 21.48 -5.20
CA ASP A 83 10.85 20.83 -4.09
C ASP A 83 12.05 19.98 -4.54
N GLY A 84 12.33 19.92 -5.86
CA GLY A 84 13.39 19.09 -6.43
C GLY A 84 13.18 17.59 -6.21
N ILE A 85 11.92 17.15 -6.11
CA ILE A 85 11.54 15.77 -5.84
C ILE A 85 11.38 15.03 -7.17
N LYS A 86 12.19 14.00 -7.39
CA LYS A 86 11.92 13.02 -8.45
C LYS A 86 10.67 12.22 -8.11
N CYS A 87 9.65 12.29 -8.97
CA CYS A 87 8.38 11.61 -8.77
C CYS A 87 8.31 10.31 -9.59
N ASP A 88 8.79 9.20 -9.03
CA ASP A 88 8.80 7.91 -9.75
C ASP A 88 7.40 7.27 -9.86
N LEU A 89 6.46 7.62 -8.97
CA LEU A 89 5.13 7.02 -8.94
C LEU A 89 4.10 7.89 -8.20
N VAL A 90 2.91 8.05 -8.80
CA VAL A 90 1.73 8.67 -8.20
C VAL A 90 0.59 7.66 -8.10
N PHE A 91 0.09 7.39 -6.90
CA PHE A 91 -1.16 6.62 -6.73
C PHE A 91 -2.37 7.54 -6.92
N VAL A 92 -3.31 7.13 -7.77
CA VAL A 92 -4.52 7.90 -8.06
C VAL A 92 -5.76 7.08 -7.75
N ALA A 93 -6.57 7.53 -6.79
CA ALA A 93 -7.86 6.91 -6.51
C ALA A 93 -8.92 7.44 -7.51
N LEU A 94 -9.53 6.54 -8.29
CA LEU A 94 -10.50 6.87 -9.32
C LEU A 94 -11.92 6.49 -8.91
N PHE A 95 -12.90 7.26 -9.34
CA PHE A 95 -14.33 6.97 -9.11
C PHE A 95 -15.09 6.61 -10.40
N SER A 96 -14.50 6.85 -11.58
CA SER A 96 -15.10 6.49 -12.88
C SER A 96 -14.06 6.12 -13.94
N SER A 97 -14.51 5.44 -15.00
CA SER A 97 -13.67 5.09 -16.16
C SER A 97 -13.26 6.31 -17.00
N GLU A 98 -14.09 7.36 -17.05
CA GLU A 98 -13.76 8.61 -17.73
C GLU A 98 -12.54 9.30 -17.09
N GLN A 99 -12.49 9.33 -15.75
CA GLN A 99 -11.35 9.83 -15.01
C GLN A 99 -10.07 9.03 -15.32
N TYR A 100 -10.17 7.73 -15.57
CA TYR A 100 -9.01 6.91 -15.92
C TYR A 100 -8.34 7.41 -17.20
N ALA A 101 -9.11 7.65 -18.26
CA ALA A 101 -8.58 8.11 -19.54
C ALA A 101 -7.91 9.48 -19.41
N GLN A 102 -8.53 10.41 -18.67
CA GLN A 102 -7.96 11.72 -18.41
C GLN A 102 -6.67 11.63 -17.57
N VAL A 103 -6.64 10.81 -16.52
CA VAL A 103 -5.45 10.61 -15.68
C VAL A 103 -4.31 10.04 -16.50
N LYS A 104 -4.60 9.09 -17.40
CA LYS A 104 -3.58 8.52 -18.29
C LYS A 104 -3.06 9.50 -19.31
N SER A 105 -3.93 10.25 -19.97
CA SER A 105 -3.51 11.29 -20.91
C SER A 105 -2.67 12.37 -20.21
N CYS A 106 -3.18 12.95 -19.12
CA CYS A 106 -2.49 14.01 -18.40
C CYS A 106 -1.19 13.52 -17.74
N GLY A 107 -1.21 12.35 -17.11
CA GLY A 107 -0.04 11.79 -16.43
C GLY A 107 1.05 11.40 -17.41
N ASP A 108 0.72 10.55 -18.39
CA ASP A 108 1.74 9.93 -19.25
C ASP A 108 2.23 10.90 -20.36
N ILE A 109 1.38 11.83 -20.83
CA ILE A 109 1.70 12.74 -21.95
C ILE A 109 1.99 14.16 -21.47
N THR A 110 1.10 14.75 -20.67
CA THR A 110 1.18 16.19 -20.36
C THR A 110 2.23 16.51 -19.30
N PHE A 111 2.27 15.72 -18.21
CA PHE A 111 3.08 16.01 -17.03
C PHE A 111 4.23 15.04 -16.79
N GLY A 112 4.31 13.94 -17.56
CA GLY A 112 5.36 12.92 -17.39
C GLY A 112 5.32 12.22 -16.02
N LEU A 113 4.15 12.13 -15.40
CA LEU A 113 3.93 11.47 -14.12
C LEU A 113 3.50 10.02 -14.32
N VAL A 114 4.30 9.09 -13.81
CA VAL A 114 3.95 7.67 -13.81
C VAL A 114 2.82 7.41 -12.81
N THR A 115 1.65 6.98 -13.30
CA THR A 115 0.44 6.81 -12.47
C THR A 115 0.06 5.35 -12.19
N GLN A 116 -0.31 5.05 -10.94
CA GLN A 116 -1.00 3.83 -10.53
C GLN A 116 -2.42 4.14 -10.06
N CYS A 117 -3.37 3.94 -10.97
CA CYS A 117 -4.79 4.11 -10.68
C CYS A 117 -5.34 2.96 -9.83
N VAL A 118 -6.16 3.27 -8.84
CA VAL A 118 -6.83 2.30 -7.97
C VAL A 118 -8.29 2.69 -7.77
N LEU A 119 -9.19 1.70 -7.70
CA LEU A 119 -10.60 1.93 -7.40
C LEU A 119 -10.86 1.85 -5.88
N PRO A 120 -11.93 2.46 -5.35
CA PRO A 120 -12.32 2.33 -3.96
C PRO A 120 -12.44 0.87 -3.49
N LYS A 121 -12.94 -0.01 -4.37
CA LYS A 121 -13.00 -1.46 -4.10
C LYS A 121 -11.60 -2.04 -3.86
N THR A 122 -10.63 -1.68 -4.71
CA THR A 122 -9.23 -2.10 -4.56
C THR A 122 -8.62 -1.59 -3.26
N ILE A 123 -8.91 -0.33 -2.89
CA ILE A 123 -8.47 0.24 -1.62
C ILE A 123 -9.04 -0.58 -0.45
N SER A 124 -10.33 -0.91 -0.47
CA SER A 124 -10.96 -1.75 0.55
C SER A 124 -10.38 -3.17 0.59
N ASP A 125 -10.12 -3.77 -0.57
CA ASP A 125 -9.54 -5.11 -0.66
C ASP A 125 -8.13 -5.15 -0.04
N VAL A 126 -7.33 -4.10 -0.20
CA VAL A 126 -5.98 -3.98 0.37
C VAL A 126 -6.01 -3.55 1.84
N ALA A 127 -6.68 -2.44 2.14
CA ALA A 127 -6.62 -1.79 3.46
C ALA A 127 -7.46 -2.52 4.51
N ILE A 128 -8.62 -3.06 4.14
CA ILE A 128 -9.58 -3.66 5.08
C ILE A 128 -9.48 -5.18 5.00
N LYS A 129 -9.68 -5.76 3.81
CA LYS A 129 -9.76 -7.23 3.64
C LYS A 129 -8.40 -7.92 3.63
N LYS A 130 -7.30 -7.16 3.50
CA LYS A 130 -5.93 -7.70 3.41
C LYS A 130 -5.77 -8.74 2.30
N ASN A 131 -6.41 -8.52 1.14
CA ASN A 131 -6.34 -9.44 0.01
C ASN A 131 -4.93 -9.42 -0.60
N TYR A 132 -4.15 -10.46 -0.28
CA TYR A 132 -2.75 -10.59 -0.69
C TYR A 132 -2.57 -10.70 -2.21
N SER A 133 -3.47 -11.41 -2.91
CA SER A 133 -3.42 -11.52 -4.37
C SER A 133 -3.59 -10.14 -5.04
N THR A 134 -4.52 -9.32 -4.56
CA THR A 134 -4.68 -7.94 -5.04
C THR A 134 -3.41 -7.11 -4.80
N MET A 135 -2.80 -7.24 -3.61
CA MET A 135 -1.56 -6.52 -3.27
C MET A 135 -0.40 -6.94 -4.18
N LEU A 136 -0.20 -8.23 -4.42
CA LEU A 136 0.82 -8.74 -5.33
C LEU A 136 0.61 -8.24 -6.75
N ASN A 137 -0.61 -8.30 -7.27
CA ASN A 137 -0.92 -7.80 -8.61
C ASN A 137 -0.60 -6.30 -8.76
N ILE A 138 -0.78 -5.51 -7.70
CA ILE A 138 -0.40 -4.10 -7.68
C ILE A 138 1.11 -3.95 -7.63
N ALA A 139 1.81 -4.70 -6.77
CA ALA A 139 3.27 -4.67 -6.65
C ALA A 139 3.95 -5.01 -8.00
N MET A 140 3.49 -6.05 -8.68
CA MET A 140 4.01 -6.45 -10.00
C MET A 140 3.78 -5.38 -11.07
N LYS A 141 2.65 -4.64 -11.01
CA LYS A 141 2.38 -3.49 -11.89
C LYS A 141 3.28 -2.30 -11.57
N ILE A 142 3.55 -2.05 -10.29
CA ILE A 142 4.46 -1.00 -9.85
C ILE A 142 5.87 -1.30 -10.35
N ASN A 143 6.37 -2.53 -10.16
CA ASN A 143 7.71 -2.93 -10.56
C ASN A 143 7.98 -2.58 -12.03
N MET A 144 7.08 -2.97 -12.94
CA MET A 144 7.22 -2.66 -14.37
C MET A 144 7.18 -1.17 -14.68
N LYS A 145 6.41 -0.38 -13.92
CA LYS A 145 6.27 1.08 -14.13
C LYS A 145 7.51 1.87 -13.73
N ILE A 146 8.24 1.38 -12.73
CA ILE A 146 9.47 2.01 -12.24
C ILE A 146 10.73 1.41 -12.88
N GLY A 147 10.57 0.60 -13.94
CA GLY A 147 11.67 0.05 -14.72
C GLY A 147 12.21 -1.31 -14.25
N GLY A 148 11.57 -1.93 -13.27
CA GLY A 148 11.90 -3.28 -12.80
C GLY A 148 11.39 -4.39 -13.74
N ILE A 149 11.90 -5.61 -13.53
CA ILE A 149 11.57 -6.79 -14.34
C ILE A 149 10.98 -7.87 -13.43
N ASN A 150 9.78 -8.34 -13.75
CA ASN A 150 9.08 -9.37 -12.97
C ASN A 150 9.53 -10.79 -13.31
N THR A 151 9.83 -11.06 -14.59
CA THR A 151 10.14 -12.40 -15.09
C THR A 151 11.18 -12.27 -16.19
N LYS A 152 12.17 -13.16 -16.18
CA LYS A 152 13.12 -13.34 -17.27
C LYS A 152 12.95 -14.75 -17.81
N LEU A 153 13.01 -14.90 -19.12
CA LEU A 153 13.10 -16.21 -19.75
C LEU A 153 14.55 -16.69 -19.55
N LEU A 154 14.71 -17.96 -19.20
CA LEU A 154 16.01 -18.62 -19.20
C LEU A 154 16.28 -19.14 -20.62
N GLU A 155 17.54 -19.13 -21.04
CA GLU A 155 17.93 -19.77 -22.29
C GLU A 155 17.75 -21.29 -22.16
N ASP A 156 17.33 -21.93 -23.25
CA ASP A 156 17.31 -23.39 -23.33
C ASP A 156 18.77 -23.89 -23.35
N GLU A 157 19.11 -24.85 -22.47
CA GLU A 157 20.43 -25.51 -22.42
C GLU A 157 20.78 -26.26 -23.72
#